data_AF-T1A039-F1
#
_entry.id   AF-T1A039-F1
#
_cell.length_a   1.000
_cell.length_b   1.000
_cell.length_c   1.000
_cell.angle_alpha   90.00
_cell.angle_beta   90.00
_cell.angle_gamma   90.00
#
_symmetry.space_group_name_H-M   'P 1'
#
loop_
_entity.id
_entity.type
_entity.pdbx_description
1 polymer ?
#
loop_
_entity_poly.entity_id
_entity_poly.type
_entity_poly.pdbx_seq_one_letter_code
_entity_poly.pdbx_strand_id
1 'polypeptide(L)'
;MTGCLAERSGRELAEALPEVDVVAGFGVDFLGEVAATPRAGGSSSQLGVPSSPVRLLGRGEVPSFDLLELPRPAASAPWAYVKVAEGCDRRCGFCAIPSFRGRQRSRTMASILSEVESLNVSEVILVAQDLASFGRDRSGDRPRPDAADRRDGPSA
;
A
#
# COMPACT_ATOMS: atom_id res chain seq x y z
N MET A 1 0.00 10.96 8.00
CA MET A 1 0.22 9.53 8.28
C MET A 1 -0.25 8.70 7.10
N THR A 2 0.57 7.75 6.67
CA THR A 2 0.27 6.84 5.54
C THR A 2 0.60 5.40 5.89
N GLY A 3 0.19 4.44 5.05
CA GLY A 3 0.57 3.03 5.16
C GLY A 3 -0.56 2.10 5.63
N CYS A 4 -0.21 0.86 6.00
CA CYS A 4 -1.20 -0.19 6.28
C CYS A 4 -2.18 0.14 7.40
N LEU A 5 -1.71 0.81 8.46
CA LEU A 5 -2.58 1.18 9.58
C LEU A 5 -3.58 2.28 9.16
N ALA A 6 -3.14 3.22 8.31
CA ALA A 6 -4.01 4.26 7.76
C ALA A 6 -5.08 3.68 6.80
N GLU A 7 -4.73 2.69 5.97
CA GLU A 7 -5.71 2.00 5.11
C GLU A 7 -6.74 1.24 5.97
N ARG A 8 -6.30 0.53 7.01
CA ARG A 8 -7.16 -0.36 7.80
C ARG A 8 -8.01 0.38 8.84
N SER A 9 -7.42 1.35 9.52
CA SER A 9 -7.99 2.02 10.70
C SER A 9 -8.00 3.55 10.54
N GLY A 10 -8.05 4.06 9.31
CA GLY A 10 -7.87 5.49 9.03
C GLY A 10 -8.82 6.42 9.79
N ARG A 11 -10.08 6.01 9.96
CA ARG A 11 -11.06 6.79 10.73
C ARG A 11 -10.71 6.85 12.21
N GLU A 12 -10.49 5.70 12.84
CA GLU A 12 -10.12 5.60 14.26
C GLU A 12 -8.83 6.40 14.53
N LEU A 13 -7.87 6.31 13.61
CA LEU A 13 -6.60 7.02 13.68
C LEU A 13 -6.77 8.54 13.58
N ALA A 14 -7.65 9.03 12.70
CA ALA A 14 -7.96 10.45 12.56
C ALA A 14 -8.71 11.00 13.79
N GLU A 15 -9.56 10.19 14.43
CA GLU A 15 -10.25 10.55 15.67
C GLU A 15 -9.28 10.54 16.87
N ALA A 16 -8.34 9.60 16.93
CA ALA A 16 -7.41 9.42 18.05
C ALA A 16 -6.19 10.34 18.01
N LEU A 17 -5.77 10.82 16.84
CA LEU A 17 -4.56 11.65 16.65
C LEU A 17 -4.88 12.99 15.98
N PRO A 18 -5.59 13.91 16.68
CA PRO A 18 -6.00 15.20 16.12
C PRO A 18 -4.85 16.11 15.67
N GLU A 19 -3.63 15.89 16.19
CA GLU A 19 -2.42 16.64 15.84
C GLU A 19 -1.83 16.27 14.46
N VAL A 20 -2.29 15.17 13.84
CA VAL A 20 -1.82 14.75 12.52
C VAL A 20 -2.52 15.56 11.43
N ASP A 21 -1.74 16.16 10.52
CA ASP A 21 -2.32 16.98 9.43
C ASP A 21 -3.28 16.19 8.52
N VAL A 22 -2.88 14.98 8.12
CA VAL A 22 -3.59 14.15 7.13
C VAL A 22 -3.43 12.67 7.45
N VAL A 23 -4.49 11.87 7.35
CA VAL A 23 -4.44 10.40 7.32
C VAL A 23 -4.84 9.91 5.93
N ALA A 24 -3.93 9.18 5.29
CA ALA A 24 -4.03 8.79 3.88
C ALA A 24 -3.75 7.29 3.71
N GLY A 25 -4.70 6.58 3.09
CA GLY A 25 -4.59 5.16 2.75
C GLY A 25 -3.62 4.87 1.60
N PHE A 26 -3.78 3.73 0.95
CA PHE A 26 -2.98 3.38 -0.22
C PHE A 26 -3.43 4.12 -1.47
N GLY A 27 -2.45 4.62 -2.22
CA GLY A 27 -2.65 5.19 -3.55
C GLY A 27 -3.49 6.47 -3.58
N VAL A 28 -3.71 7.12 -2.43
CA VAL A 28 -4.31 8.44 -2.35
C VAL A 28 -3.22 9.49 -2.54
N ASP A 29 -3.44 10.43 -3.46
CA ASP A 29 -2.60 11.63 -3.54
C ASP A 29 -2.97 12.56 -2.38
N PHE A 30 -1.97 12.90 -1.58
CA PHE A 30 -2.12 13.76 -0.40
C PHE A 30 -1.25 15.02 -0.49
N LEU A 31 -0.49 15.21 -1.56
CA LEU A 31 0.46 16.33 -1.66
C LEU A 31 -0.25 17.68 -1.75
N GLY A 32 -1.33 17.76 -2.51
CA GLY A 32 -2.14 18.98 -2.60
C GLY A 32 -2.80 19.36 -1.26
N GLU A 33 -3.26 18.36 -0.51
CA GLU A 33 -3.93 18.53 0.78
C GLU A 33 -2.94 18.94 1.89
N VAL A 34 -1.74 18.35 1.91
CA VAL A 34 -0.66 18.74 2.82
C VAL A 34 -0.09 20.12 2.49
N ALA A 35 -0.13 20.55 1.22
CA ALA A 35 0.29 21.91 0.85
C ALA A 35 -0.75 22.97 1.26
N ALA A 36 -2.02 22.60 1.34
CA ALA A 36 -3.12 23.48 1.73
C ALA A 36 -3.27 23.64 3.26
N THR A 37 -2.60 22.84 4.08
CA THR A 37 -2.59 23.01 5.53
C THR A 37 -1.73 24.21 5.93
N PRO A 38 -2.29 25.24 6.60
CA PRO A 38 -1.50 26.35 7.11
C PRO A 38 -0.54 25.83 8.17
N ARG A 39 0.76 25.83 7.87
CA ARG A 39 1.78 25.58 8.89
C ARG A 39 1.74 26.73 9.89
N ALA A 40 1.41 26.44 11.14
CA ALA A 40 1.65 27.37 12.24
C ALA A 40 3.17 27.65 12.29
N GLY A 41 3.58 28.75 11.66
CA GLY A 41 4.96 29.17 11.54
C GLY A 41 5.57 29.50 12.90
N GLY A 42 6.85 29.15 13.05
CA GLY A 42 7.59 29.29 14.29
C GLY A 42 7.65 30.71 14.83
N SER A 43 7.21 30.88 16.07
CA SER A 43 7.92 31.65 17.10
C SER A 43 7.36 31.23 18.45
N SER A 44 8.24 31.07 19.43
CA SER A 44 7.92 30.65 20.79
C SER A 44 6.83 31.52 21.42
N SER A 45 5.60 31.03 21.53
CA SER A 45 4.80 31.03 22.76
C SER A 45 3.40 30.47 22.45
N GLN A 46 2.88 29.68 23.38
CA GLN A 46 1.52 29.12 23.45
C GLN A 46 1.28 27.80 22.70
N LEU A 47 1.22 26.72 23.50
CA LEU A 47 0.62 25.43 23.19
C LEU A 47 -0.87 25.63 22.88
N GLY A 48 -1.19 25.97 21.64
CA GLY A 48 -2.53 25.79 21.08
C GLY A 48 -2.44 24.71 20.03
N VAL A 49 -2.92 23.50 20.33
CA VAL A 49 -3.13 22.46 19.30
C VAL A 49 -4.12 23.07 18.30
N PRO A 50 -3.75 23.26 17.02
CA PRO A 50 -4.73 23.72 16.04
C PRO A 50 -5.80 22.63 15.91
N SER A 51 -7.00 22.91 16.41
CA SER A 51 -8.16 22.02 16.45
C SER A 51 -8.83 21.80 15.09
N SER A 52 -8.05 21.88 14.01
CA SER A 52 -8.53 21.54 12.68
C SER A 52 -8.80 20.03 12.65
N PRO A 53 -9.97 19.57 12.18
CA PRO A 53 -10.22 18.14 12.09
C PRO A 53 -9.21 17.50 11.14
N VAL A 54 -8.60 16.40 11.57
CA VAL A 54 -7.70 15.58 10.75
C VAL A 54 -8.40 15.24 9.45
N ARG A 55 -7.76 15.54 8.33
CA ARG A 55 -8.32 15.22 7.02
C ARG A 55 -8.07 13.76 6.72
N LEU A 56 -9.15 12.97 6.70
CA LEU A 56 -9.14 11.62 6.18
C LEU A 56 -9.36 11.67 4.67
N LEU A 57 -8.32 11.33 3.90
CA LEU A 57 -8.42 11.28 2.45
C LEU A 57 -8.92 9.89 2.03
N GLY A 58 -10.19 9.86 1.59
CA GLY A 58 -10.81 8.68 1.02
C GLY A 58 -10.37 8.42 -0.43
N ARG A 59 -10.77 7.25 -0.96
CA ARG A 59 -10.58 6.89 -2.38
C ARG A 59 -11.46 7.77 -3.27
N GLY A 60 -10.95 8.95 -3.65
CA GLY A 60 -11.45 9.67 -4.82
C GLY A 60 -11.11 8.91 -6.11
N GLU A 61 -11.70 9.35 -7.23
CA GLU A 61 -11.39 8.90 -8.59
C GLU A 61 -10.01 9.44 -9.01
N VAL A 62 -8.97 9.00 -8.30
CA VAL A 62 -7.58 9.31 -8.58
C VAL A 62 -7.06 8.17 -9.46
N PRO A 63 -6.28 8.43 -10.53
CA PRO A 63 -5.59 7.37 -11.25
C PRO A 63 -4.90 6.51 -10.22
N SER A 64 -5.18 5.19 -10.21
CA SER A 64 -4.63 4.30 -9.20
C SER A 64 -3.12 4.53 -9.16
N PHE A 65 -2.62 5.21 -8.12
CA PHE A 65 -1.22 5.17 -7.79
C PHE A 65 -0.96 3.71 -7.47
N ASP A 66 -0.62 2.95 -8.52
CA ASP A 66 -0.40 1.54 -8.40
C ASP A 66 0.89 1.39 -7.62
N LEU A 67 0.75 1.29 -6.30
CA LEU A 67 1.87 1.12 -5.40
C LEU A 67 2.73 -0.08 -5.82
N LEU A 68 2.19 -1.00 -6.61
CA LEU A 68 2.91 -2.14 -7.17
C LEU A 68 3.90 -1.73 -8.27
N GLU A 69 3.57 -0.75 -9.12
CA GLU A 69 4.39 -0.33 -10.26
C GLU A 69 5.07 1.04 -10.07
N LEU A 70 4.92 1.68 -8.91
CA LEU A 70 5.64 2.91 -8.61
C LEU A 70 7.17 2.71 -8.70
N PRO A 71 7.87 3.55 -9.48
CA PRO A 71 9.32 3.46 -9.60
C PRO A 71 9.94 3.75 -8.25
N ARG A 72 10.87 2.88 -7.83
CA ARG A 72 11.59 3.12 -6.59
C ARG A 72 12.72 4.11 -6.78
N PRO A 73 13.00 4.91 -5.74
CA PRO A 73 14.16 5.79 -5.77
C PRO A 73 15.42 4.95 -5.94
N ALA A 74 16.43 5.55 -6.56
CA ALA A 74 17.74 4.92 -6.71
C ALA A 74 18.27 4.42 -5.36
N ALA A 75 18.86 3.23 -5.36
CA ALA A 75 19.37 2.63 -4.15
C ALA A 75 20.60 3.41 -3.64
N SER A 76 20.61 3.73 -2.35
CA SER A 76 21.79 4.30 -1.67
C SER A 76 22.76 3.22 -1.17
N ALA A 77 22.45 1.96 -1.42
CA ALA A 77 23.17 0.77 -0.98
C ALA A 77 23.47 -0.13 -2.19
N PRO A 78 24.44 -1.07 -2.10
CA PRO A 78 24.73 -2.01 -3.19
C PRO A 78 23.61 -3.05 -3.42
N TRP A 79 22.49 -2.92 -2.70
CA TRP A 79 21.33 -3.80 -2.77
C TRP A 79 20.04 -3.00 -2.80
N ALA A 80 18.96 -3.59 -3.33
CA ALA A 80 17.63 -3.00 -3.31
C ALA A 80 16.53 -4.06 -3.16
N TYR A 81 15.46 -3.71 -2.44
CA TYR A 81 14.23 -4.50 -2.50
C TYR A 81 13.64 -4.41 -3.90
N VAL A 82 13.00 -5.48 -4.38
CA VAL A 82 12.19 -5.56 -5.60
C VAL A 82 10.78 -6.12 -5.33
N LYS A 83 9.74 -5.27 -5.27
CA LYS A 83 8.36 -5.71 -5.02
C LYS A 83 7.80 -6.31 -6.30
N VAL A 84 7.55 -7.61 -6.29
CA VAL A 84 7.13 -8.37 -7.50
C VAL A 84 5.64 -8.67 -7.52
N ALA A 85 4.98 -8.64 -6.37
CA ALA A 85 3.54 -8.84 -6.26
C ALA A 85 2.97 -8.07 -5.05
N GLU A 86 1.66 -7.84 -5.09
CA GLU A 86 0.88 -7.28 -3.98
C GLU A 86 -0.40 -8.08 -3.72
N GLY A 87 -0.82 -8.14 -2.47
CA GLY A 87 -2.01 -8.88 -2.04
C GLY A 87 -1.70 -10.36 -1.79
N CYS A 88 -2.73 -11.13 -1.43
CA CYS A 88 -2.58 -12.54 -1.11
C CYS A 88 -3.91 -13.28 -1.30
N ASP A 89 -3.88 -14.43 -1.95
CA ASP A 89 -5.07 -15.29 -2.16
C ASP A 89 -5.21 -16.38 -1.08
N ARG A 90 -4.29 -16.46 -0.11
CA ARG A 90 -4.34 -17.44 0.98
C ARG A 90 -5.45 -17.12 1.98
N ARG A 91 -6.11 -18.17 2.49
CA ARG A 91 -7.18 -18.09 3.50
C ARG A 91 -6.68 -18.40 4.91
N CYS A 92 -5.60 -17.72 5.33
CA CYS A 92 -5.04 -17.91 6.68
C CYS A 92 -5.99 -17.30 7.72
N GLY A 93 -6.48 -18.09 8.68
CA GLY A 93 -7.47 -17.64 9.67
C GLY A 93 -7.01 -16.46 10.56
N PHE A 94 -5.71 -16.22 10.65
CA PHE A 94 -5.11 -15.12 11.41
C PHE A 94 -4.81 -13.87 10.57
N CYS A 95 -4.86 -13.96 9.23
CA CYS A 95 -4.31 -12.94 8.36
C CYS A 95 -5.39 -12.01 7.82
N ALA A 96 -5.26 -10.71 8.11
CA ALA A 96 -6.17 -9.69 7.57
C ALA A 96 -5.77 -9.18 6.18
N ILE A 97 -4.59 -9.55 5.64
CA ILE A 97 -4.06 -8.99 4.39
C ILE A 97 -5.06 -9.01 3.23
N PRO A 98 -5.80 -10.11 2.97
CA PRO A 98 -6.77 -10.14 1.87
C PRO A 98 -7.85 -9.05 1.96
N SER A 99 -8.20 -8.55 3.16
CA SER A 99 -9.28 -7.57 3.34
C SER A 99 -8.90 -6.14 2.96
N PHE A 100 -7.60 -5.78 3.01
CA PHE A 100 -7.17 -4.40 2.78
C PHE A 100 -6.03 -4.24 1.75
N ARG A 101 -5.26 -5.30 1.47
CA ARG A 101 -4.32 -5.35 0.32
C ARG A 101 -4.93 -6.00 -0.92
N GLY A 102 -6.08 -6.65 -0.76
CA GLY A 102 -6.78 -7.33 -1.83
C GLY A 102 -6.15 -8.66 -2.24
N ARG A 103 -6.62 -9.16 -3.39
CA ARG A 103 -6.19 -10.42 -4.01
C ARG A 103 -4.76 -10.36 -4.52
N GLN A 104 -4.16 -11.54 -4.73
CA GLN A 104 -2.85 -11.66 -5.36
C GLN A 104 -2.84 -10.95 -6.73
N ARG A 105 -1.91 -10.02 -6.91
CA ARG A 105 -1.59 -9.36 -8.18
C ARG A 105 -0.08 -9.35 -8.38
N SER A 106 0.39 -10.05 -9.39
CA SER A 106 1.81 -10.12 -9.74
C SER A 106 2.13 -9.14 -10.86
N ARG A 107 3.32 -8.52 -10.81
CA ARG A 107 3.87 -7.74 -11.92
C ARG A 107 4.25 -8.62 -13.10
N THR A 108 4.41 -8.02 -14.28
CA THR A 108 5.05 -8.70 -15.41
C THR A 108 6.53 -8.91 -15.15
N MET A 109 7.10 -9.97 -15.72
CA MET A 109 8.55 -10.17 -15.70
C MET A 109 9.28 -8.99 -16.37
N ALA A 110 8.75 -8.48 -17.48
CA ALA A 110 9.30 -7.32 -18.18
C ALA A 110 9.38 -6.06 -17.29
N SER A 111 8.33 -5.74 -16.54
CA SER A 111 8.32 -4.61 -15.60
C SER A 111 9.35 -4.80 -14.48
N ILE A 112 9.47 -6.01 -13.93
CA ILE A 112 10.45 -6.33 -12.88
C ILE A 112 11.89 -6.17 -13.39
N LEU A 113 12.19 -6.74 -14.56
CA LEU A 113 13.54 -6.67 -15.15
C LEU A 113 13.95 -5.24 -15.47
N SER A 114 13.04 -4.47 -16.09
CA SER A 114 13.30 -3.06 -16.40
C SER A 114 13.63 -2.25 -15.15
N GLU A 115 12.94 -2.52 -14.03
CA GLU A 115 13.25 -1.82 -12.79
C GLU A 115 14.57 -2.30 -12.18
N VAL A 116 14.85 -3.61 -12.16
CA VAL A 116 16.13 -4.15 -11.68
C VAL A 116 17.31 -3.52 -12.42
N GLU A 117 17.22 -3.40 -13.75
CA GLU A 117 18.24 -2.76 -14.58
C GLU A 117 18.43 -1.29 -14.22
N SER A 118 17.34 -0.57 -13.91
CA SER A 118 17.40 0.84 -13.52
C SER A 118 18.04 1.12 -12.16
N LEU A 119 18.03 0.13 -11.25
CA LEU A 119 18.50 0.31 -9.88
C LEU A 119 20.04 0.27 -9.76
N ASN A 120 20.74 -0.33 -10.73
CA ASN A 120 22.20 -0.47 -10.76
C ASN A 120 22.80 -1.00 -9.43
N VAL A 121 22.20 -2.06 -8.90
CA VAL A 121 22.61 -2.71 -7.65
C VAL A 121 23.27 -4.07 -7.92
N SER A 122 24.11 -4.51 -6.98
CA SER A 122 24.75 -5.83 -7.03
C SER A 122 23.87 -6.94 -6.46
N GLU A 123 22.89 -6.61 -5.60
CA GLU A 123 21.99 -7.57 -4.98
C GLU A 123 20.53 -7.09 -5.05
N VAL A 124 19.63 -8.02 -5.39
CA VAL A 124 18.20 -7.75 -5.51
C VAL A 124 17.44 -8.66 -4.54
N ILE A 125 16.62 -8.05 -3.68
CA ILE A 125 15.81 -8.76 -2.69
C ILE A 125 14.34 -8.74 -3.11
N LEU A 126 13.84 -9.84 -3.65
CA LEU A 126 12.44 -9.92 -4.08
C LEU A 126 11.48 -9.93 -2.89
N VAL A 127 10.43 -9.11 -2.93
CA VAL A 127 9.43 -9.00 -1.87
C VAL A 127 8.00 -9.07 -2.39
N ALA A 128 7.13 -9.71 -1.63
CA ALA A 128 5.68 -9.82 -1.84
C ALA A 128 5.04 -10.31 -0.52
N GLN A 129 3.72 -10.14 -0.35
CA GLN A 129 3.02 -10.74 0.79
C GLN A 129 2.99 -12.28 0.70
N ASP A 130 2.86 -12.85 -0.51
CA ASP A 130 3.06 -14.26 -0.80
C ASP A 130 3.94 -14.42 -2.06
N LEU A 131 5.26 -14.53 -1.84
CA LEU A 131 6.22 -14.69 -2.92
C LEU A 131 6.03 -16.03 -3.68
N ALA A 132 5.62 -17.08 -2.98
CA ALA A 132 5.40 -18.39 -3.59
C ALA A 132 4.24 -18.39 -4.60
N SER A 133 3.31 -17.43 -4.48
CA SER A 133 2.17 -17.26 -5.39
C SER A 133 2.45 -16.37 -6.61
N PHE A 134 3.65 -15.79 -6.73
CA PHE A 134 4.02 -14.95 -7.87
C PHE A 134 3.76 -15.65 -9.22
N GLY A 135 3.12 -14.94 -10.14
CA GLY A 135 2.82 -15.39 -11.51
C GLY A 135 1.61 -16.32 -11.66
N ARG A 136 1.09 -16.91 -10.57
CA ARG A 136 -0.07 -17.82 -10.63
C ARG A 136 -1.38 -17.12 -11.02
N ASP A 137 -1.48 -15.84 -10.72
CA ASP A 137 -2.61 -14.98 -11.09
C ASP A 137 -2.54 -14.47 -12.54
N ARG A 138 -1.41 -14.67 -13.23
CA ARG A 138 -1.17 -14.17 -14.60
C ARG A 138 -1.30 -15.23 -15.69
N SER A 139 -1.24 -16.52 -15.35
CA SER A 139 -1.40 -17.60 -16.33
C SER A 139 -2.88 -17.74 -16.71
N GLY A 140 -3.22 -17.40 -17.95
CA GLY A 140 -4.57 -17.57 -18.50
C GLY A 140 -5.03 -19.01 -18.70
N ASP A 141 -4.31 -20.04 -18.21
CA ASP A 141 -4.67 -21.43 -18.52
C ASP A 141 -4.15 -22.51 -17.54
N ARG A 142 -4.01 -22.18 -16.24
CA ARG A 142 -3.97 -23.22 -15.20
C ARG A 142 -5.15 -23.02 -14.26
N PRO A 143 -5.98 -24.05 -14.05
CA PRO A 143 -7.00 -24.00 -13.00
C PRO A 143 -6.30 -23.64 -11.69
N ARG A 144 -6.78 -22.58 -11.03
CA ARG A 144 -6.38 -22.29 -9.66
C ARG A 144 -6.62 -23.57 -8.85
N PRO A 145 -5.62 -24.11 -8.12
CA PRO A 145 -5.82 -25.29 -7.28
C PRO A 145 -6.95 -25.12 -6.25
N ASP A 146 -7.40 -23.87 -6.04
CA ASP A 146 -8.35 -23.48 -5.01
C ASP A 146 -9.74 -23.10 -5.58
N ALA A 147 -10.01 -23.34 -6.86
CA ALA A 147 -11.36 -23.14 -7.43
C ALA A 147 -12.40 -24.14 -6.89
N ALA A 148 -11.95 -25.19 -6.19
CA ALA A 148 -12.80 -26.26 -5.64
C ALA A 148 -13.30 -26.05 -4.21
N ASP A 149 -12.97 -24.93 -3.53
CA ASP A 149 -13.49 -24.66 -2.17
C ASP A 149 -14.34 -23.38 -2.15
N ARG A 150 -15.34 -23.35 -3.04
CA ARG A 150 -16.59 -22.61 -2.82
C ARG A 150 -17.49 -23.47 -1.93
N ARG A 151 -17.17 -23.50 -0.64
CA ARG A 151 -18.21 -23.76 0.36
C ARG A 151 -18.69 -22.39 0.82
N ASP A 152 -19.85 -22.03 0.30
CA ASP A 152 -20.70 -21.02 0.90
C ASP A 152 -20.86 -21.35 2.39
N GLY A 153 -20.24 -20.54 3.25
CA GLY A 153 -20.59 -20.44 4.66
C GLY A 153 -21.72 -19.42 4.80
N PRO A 154 -22.67 -19.63 5.72
CA PRO A 154 -24.01 -19.07 5.60
C PRO A 154 -23.99 -17.55 5.71
N SER A 155 -24.82 -16.92 4.88
CA SER A 155 -25.30 -15.56 5.13
C SER A 155 -25.85 -15.48 6.54
N ALA A 156 -25.30 -14.57 7.33
CA ALA A 156 -25.89 -14.05 8.56
C ALA A 156 -25.99 -12.53 8.43
#